data_AF-A0A2M6ZT37-F1
#
_entry.id   AF-A0A2M6ZT37-F1
#
_cell.length_a   1.000
_cell.length_b   1.000
_cell.length_c   1.000
_cell.angle_alpha   90.00
_cell.angle_beta   90.00
_cell.angle_gamma   90.00
#
_symmetry.space_group_name_H-M   'P 1'
#
loop_
_entity.id
_entity.type
_entity.pdbx_description
1 polymer ?
#
loop_
_entity_poly.entity_id
_entity_poly.type
_entity_poly.pdbx_seq_one_letter_code
_entity_poly.pdbx_strand_id
1 'polypeptide(L)'
;MYNAITDVAGIKVGHYTDRTAATGCTVILCQEGAVAGVDVRGSAPGTRETDLLNPLHLVEEAHAVLISGGSAFGLDAAGGVMRYLEEQGCGHDTGVCKVPIVPAAILFD
;
A
#
# COMPACT_ATOMS: atom_id res chain seq x y z
N MET A 1 23.62 7.69 -3.10
CA MET A 1 22.74 6.71 -3.73
C MET A 1 22.97 5.39 -3.02
N TYR A 2 21.93 4.82 -2.43
CA TYR A 2 21.91 3.60 -1.62
C TYR A 2 21.71 2.33 -2.47
N ASN A 3 21.49 2.49 -3.78
CA ASN A 3 21.08 1.43 -4.71
C ASN A 3 19.79 0.74 -4.25
N ALA A 4 18.79 1.56 -3.89
CA ALA A 4 17.52 1.11 -3.32
C ALA A 4 16.36 1.97 -3.81
N ILE A 5 15.12 1.50 -3.63
CA ILE A 5 13.91 2.26 -4.00
C ILE A 5 13.82 3.64 -3.30
N THR A 6 14.41 3.76 -2.11
CA THR A 6 14.48 5.01 -1.34
C THR A 6 15.48 6.03 -1.90
N ASP A 7 16.21 5.70 -2.97
CA ASP A 7 16.94 6.71 -3.75
C ASP A 7 16.00 7.66 -4.51
N VAL A 8 14.75 7.25 -4.71
CA VAL A 8 13.67 8.14 -5.17
C VAL A 8 13.23 9.00 -3.99
N ALA A 9 13.42 10.32 -4.10
CA ALA A 9 13.06 11.27 -3.06
C ALA A 9 11.56 11.17 -2.69
N GLY A 10 11.26 11.26 -1.40
CA GLY A 10 9.89 11.16 -0.88
C GLY A 10 9.42 9.72 -0.59
N ILE A 11 10.03 8.70 -1.21
CA ILE A 11 9.71 7.30 -0.91
C ILE A 11 10.37 6.85 0.40
N LYS A 12 9.56 6.29 1.30
CA LYS A 12 10.01 5.63 2.53
C LYS A 12 9.57 4.18 2.53
N VAL A 13 10.33 3.30 3.18
CA VAL A 13 9.99 1.88 3.30
C VAL A 13 10.05 1.47 4.77
N GLY A 14 9.03 0.77 5.23
CA GLY A 14 8.95 0.18 6.57
C GLY A 14 8.67 -1.31 6.51
N HIS A 15 9.19 -2.05 7.48
CA HIS A 15 8.98 -3.49 7.59
C HIS A 15 8.55 -3.86 9.01
N TYR A 16 7.63 -4.81 9.11
CA TYR A 16 7.39 -5.57 10.33
C TYR A 16 7.63 -7.06 10.03
N THR A 17 8.31 -7.75 10.94
CA THR A 17 8.63 -9.17 10.78
C THR A 17 8.32 -9.91 12.07
N ASP A 18 7.38 -10.85 12.00
CA ASP A 18 7.14 -11.83 13.04
C ASP A 18 7.97 -13.08 12.77
N ARG A 19 9.07 -13.22 13.50
CA ARG A 19 9.99 -14.36 13.35
C ARG A 19 9.42 -15.67 13.89
N THR A 20 8.44 -15.62 14.79
CA THR A 20 7.83 -16.80 15.38
C THR A 20 6.79 -17.39 14.45
N ALA A 21 5.94 -16.53 13.89
CA ALA A 21 4.93 -16.92 12.91
C ALA A 21 5.48 -17.02 11.47
N ALA A 22 6.74 -16.64 11.25
CA ALA A 22 7.41 -16.63 9.94
C ALA A 22 6.70 -15.79 8.87
N THR A 23 6.11 -14.66 9.27
CA THR A 23 5.37 -13.75 8.38
C THR A 23 5.72 -12.28 8.66
N GLY A 24 5.09 -11.35 7.96
CA GLY A 24 5.27 -9.92 8.15
C GLY A 24 4.63 -9.08 7.06
N CYS A 25 4.95 -7.79 7.07
CA CYS A 25 4.52 -6.88 6.02
C CYS A 25 5.58 -5.82 5.71
N THR A 26 5.50 -5.30 4.49
CA THR A 26 6.31 -4.20 3.97
C THR A 26 5.37 -3.11 3.49
N VAL A 27 5.63 -1.88 3.91
CA VAL A 27 4.89 -0.70 3.46
C VAL A 27 5.84 0.24 2.73
N ILE A 28 5.49 0.60 1.51
CA ILE A 28 6.15 1.65 0.75
C ILE A 28 5.28 2.89 0.89
N LEU A 29 5.77 3.93 1.55
CA LEU A 29 5.04 5.17 1.80
C LEU A 29 5.41 6.24 0.77
N CYS A 30 4.39 6.89 0.24
CA CYS A 30 4.45 8.08 -0.61
C CYS A 30 3.43 9.09 -0.07
N GLN A 31 3.75 9.68 1.09
CA GLN A 31 2.80 10.46 1.91
C GLN A 31 2.22 11.70 1.20
N GLU A 32 2.97 12.24 0.22
CA GLU A 32 2.54 13.38 -0.61
C GLU A 32 1.70 12.96 -1.82
N GLY A 33 1.42 11.65 -1.97
CA GLY A 33 0.82 11.09 -3.18
C GLY A 33 1.88 10.69 -4.20
N ALA A 34 1.64 9.59 -4.90
CA ALA A 34 2.40 9.21 -6.08
C ALA A 34 1.46 8.61 -7.13
N VAL A 35 1.60 9.04 -8.39
CA VAL A 35 0.85 8.46 -9.50
C VAL A 35 1.10 6.96 -9.55
N ALA A 36 0.03 6.18 -9.56
CA ALA A 36 0.11 4.73 -9.40
C ALA A 36 -0.71 3.98 -10.46
N GLY A 37 -0.24 2.77 -10.79
CA GLY A 37 -0.88 1.80 -11.66
C GLY A 37 -0.51 0.39 -11.23
N VAL A 38 -1.27 -0.62 -11.64
CA VAL A 38 -1.02 -2.01 -11.26
C VAL A 38 -1.27 -2.97 -12.42
N ASP A 39 -0.43 -4.00 -12.52
CA ASP A 39 -0.58 -5.13 -13.44
C ASP A 39 -0.52 -6.43 -12.62
N VAL A 40 -1.63 -7.16 -12.57
CA VAL A 40 -1.76 -8.41 -11.81
C VAL A 40 -1.77 -9.57 -12.80
N ARG A 41 -0.69 -10.37 -12.79
CA ARG A 41 -0.50 -11.46 -13.77
C ARG A 41 -0.65 -12.88 -13.23
N GLY A 42 -0.68 -13.04 -11.91
CA GLY A 42 -0.92 -14.33 -11.27
C GLY A 42 -2.38 -14.77 -11.42
N SER A 43 -2.64 -16.06 -11.52
CA SER A 43 -3.99 -16.61 -11.69
C SER A 43 -4.82 -16.66 -10.39
N ALA A 44 -4.18 -16.53 -9.23
CA ALA A 44 -4.83 -16.54 -7.92
C ALA A 44 -4.36 -15.33 -7.09
N PRO A 45 -4.75 -14.10 -7.48
CA PRO A 45 -4.33 -12.90 -6.77
C PRO A 45 -5.09 -12.73 -5.44
N GLY A 46 -4.40 -12.23 -4.43
CA GLY A 46 -5.01 -11.60 -3.27
C GLY A 46 -4.62 -10.13 -3.26
N THR A 47 -5.59 -9.26 -3.51
CA THR A 47 -5.35 -7.82 -3.66
C THR A 47 -6.43 -7.00 -2.99
N ARG A 48 -6.10 -5.73 -2.73
CA ARG A 48 -7.03 -4.70 -2.27
C ARG A 48 -6.81 -3.42 -3.08
N GLU A 49 -7.91 -2.75 -3.41
CA GLU A 49 -7.92 -1.42 -4.04
C GLU A 49 -7.24 -1.32 -5.42
N THR A 50 -7.04 -2.45 -6.11
CA THR A 50 -6.44 -2.47 -7.46
C THR A 50 -7.31 -1.78 -8.50
N ASP A 51 -8.64 -1.87 -8.39
CA ASP A 51 -9.55 -1.20 -9.33
C ASP A 51 -9.40 0.33 -9.29
N LEU A 52 -9.07 0.92 -8.14
CA LEU A 52 -8.85 2.36 -8.02
C LEU A 52 -7.68 2.86 -8.86
N LEU A 53 -6.72 1.98 -9.17
CA LEU A 53 -5.54 2.29 -9.99
C LEU A 53 -5.77 2.17 -11.49
N ASN A 54 -7.01 1.92 -11.92
CA ASN A 54 -7.34 1.97 -13.33
C ASN A 54 -7.29 3.44 -13.81
N PRO A 55 -6.56 3.77 -14.90
CA PRO A 55 -6.42 5.14 -15.39
C PRO A 55 -7.72 5.81 -15.84
N LEU A 56 -8.84 5.08 -15.90
CA LEU A 56 -10.17 5.62 -16.20
C LEU A 56 -10.97 6.02 -14.94
N HIS A 57 -10.43 5.77 -13.75
CA HIS A 57 -11.09 6.10 -12.48
C HIS A 57 -10.58 7.42 -11.89
N LEU A 58 -11.28 7.91 -10.85
CA LEU A 58 -11.05 9.22 -10.24
C LEU A 58 -9.70 9.35 -9.52
N VAL A 59 -9.21 8.25 -8.96
CA VAL A 59 -8.03 8.26 -8.09
C VAL A 59 -6.77 8.10 -8.94
N GLU A 60 -5.94 9.12 -8.96
CA GLU A 60 -4.68 9.11 -9.71
C GLU A 60 -3.47 8.72 -8.84
N GLU A 61 -3.57 8.93 -7.53
CA GLU A 61 -2.44 8.82 -6.60
C GLU A 61 -2.67 7.80 -5.47
N ALA A 62 -1.66 6.98 -5.22
CA ALA A 62 -1.55 6.17 -4.02
C ALA A 62 -0.75 6.90 -2.93
N HIS A 63 -1.07 6.62 -1.67
CA HIS A 63 -0.38 7.21 -0.50
C HIS A 63 0.56 6.20 0.17
N ALA A 64 0.29 4.91 -0.06
CA ALA A 64 1.18 3.82 0.28
C ALA A 64 0.86 2.59 -0.58
N VAL A 65 1.81 1.66 -0.67
CA VAL A 65 1.59 0.30 -1.16
C VAL A 65 1.97 -0.69 -0.07
N LEU A 66 1.09 -1.67 0.18
CA LEU A 66 1.32 -2.73 1.16
C LEU A 66 1.62 -4.06 0.45
N ILE A 67 2.67 -4.73 0.91
CA ILE A 67 2.97 -6.13 0.59
C ILE A 67 2.93 -6.91 1.91
N SER A 68 2.09 -7.93 2.02
CA SER A 68 1.94 -8.69 3.28
C SER A 68 1.97 -10.20 3.05
N GLY A 69 2.50 -10.93 4.03
CA GLY A 69 2.20 -12.35 4.20
C GLY A 69 0.78 -12.55 4.73
N GLY A 70 0.43 -13.79 5.09
CA GLY A 70 -0.85 -14.18 5.68
C GLY A 70 -1.93 -14.53 4.67
N SER A 71 -1.59 -14.67 3.38
CA SER A 71 -2.56 -14.87 2.30
C SER A 71 -3.68 -13.81 2.35
N ALA A 72 -4.90 -14.14 1.96
CA ALA A 72 -6.05 -13.23 1.96
C ALA A 72 -6.28 -12.54 3.32
N PHE A 73 -5.96 -13.20 4.45
CA PHE A 73 -6.08 -12.58 5.79
C PHE A 73 -5.10 -11.43 5.99
N GLY A 74 -3.94 -11.46 5.31
CA GLY A 74 -2.95 -10.38 5.34
C GLY A 74 -3.45 -9.04 4.81
N LEU A 75 -4.54 -9.03 4.04
CA LEU A 75 -5.16 -7.80 3.54
C LEU A 75 -5.69 -6.91 4.67
N ASP A 76 -5.97 -7.47 5.86
CA ASP A 76 -6.38 -6.70 7.05
C ASP A 76 -5.32 -5.69 7.48
N ALA A 77 -4.04 -5.95 7.21
CA ALA A 77 -2.94 -5.03 7.53
C ALA A 77 -3.07 -3.69 6.79
N ALA A 78 -3.77 -3.64 5.64
CA ALA A 78 -4.02 -2.39 4.92
C ALA A 78 -4.83 -1.39 5.74
N GLY A 79 -5.77 -1.87 6.57
CA GLY A 79 -6.56 -1.01 7.46
C GLY A 79 -5.68 -0.29 8.49
N GLY A 80 -4.62 -0.94 8.98
CA GLY A 80 -3.65 -0.31 9.87
C GLY A 80 -2.84 0.79 9.17
N VAL A 81 -2.45 0.58 7.92
CA VAL A 81 -1.75 1.58 7.10
C VAL A 81 -2.66 2.77 6.80
N MET A 82 -3.92 2.52 6.43
CA MET A 82 -4.91 3.58 6.21
C MET A 82 -5.10 4.42 7.47
N ARG A 83 -5.33 3.79 8.64
CA ARG A 83 -5.49 4.53 9.90
C ARG A 83 -4.27 5.42 10.20
N TYR A 84 -3.06 4.88 10.03
CA TYR A 84 -1.84 5.66 10.23
C TYR A 84 -1.79 6.89 9.29
N LEU A 85 -2.06 6.71 8.00
CA LEU A 85 -2.03 7.81 7.04
C LEU A 85 -3.12 8.86 7.30
N GLU A 86 -4.33 8.42 7.67
CA GLU A 86 -5.42 9.32 8.06
C GLU A 86 -5.03 10.17 9.27
N GLU A 87 -4.43 9.57 10.31
CA GLU A 87 -3.89 10.28 11.49
C GLU A 87 -2.80 11.29 11.12
N GLN A 88 -2.06 11.07 10.02
CA GLN A 88 -1.08 12.01 9.48
C GLN A 88 -1.71 13.08 8.55
N GLY A 89 -3.01 13.03 8.31
CA GLY A 89 -3.68 13.92 7.35
C GLY A 89 -3.24 13.67 5.90
N CYS A 90 -2.85 12.44 5.56
CA CYS A 90 -2.51 11.98 4.21
C CYS A 90 -3.72 11.26 3.61
N GLY A 91 -4.05 11.54 2.35
CA GLY A 91 -5.16 10.89 1.67
C GLY A 91 -5.79 11.77 0.59
N HIS A 92 -6.62 11.14 -0.24
CA HIS A 92 -7.45 11.81 -1.22
C HIS A 92 -8.52 12.64 -0.48
N ASP A 93 -8.58 13.93 -0.76
CA ASP A 93 -9.55 14.82 -0.11
C ASP A 93 -10.95 14.62 -0.73
N THR A 94 -11.87 14.09 0.08
CA THR A 94 -13.27 13.86 -0.31
C THR A 94 -14.18 15.05 0.00
N GLY A 95 -13.63 16.14 0.55
CA GLY A 95 -14.36 17.30 1.07
C GLY A 95 -14.93 17.12 2.49
N VAL A 96 -14.98 15.89 3.00
CA VAL A 96 -15.42 15.58 4.38
C VAL A 96 -14.26 15.04 5.22
N CYS A 97 -13.46 14.16 4.63
CA CYS A 97 -12.23 13.66 5.22
C CYS A 97 -11.19 13.33 4.13
N LYS A 98 -9.96 13.07 4.56
CA LYS A 98 -8.93 12.51 3.69
C LYS A 98 -8.99 11.00 3.75
N VAL A 99 -9.20 10.36 2.60
CA VAL A 99 -9.24 8.89 2.47
C VAL A 99 -7.91 8.42 1.88
N PRO A 100 -7.06 7.74 2.66
CA PRO A 100 -5.82 7.18 2.14
C PRO A 100 -6.09 6.11 1.09
N ILE A 101 -5.34 6.16 -0.01
CA ILE A 101 -5.39 5.14 -1.07
C ILE A 101 -4.22 4.20 -0.83
N VAL A 102 -4.53 2.95 -0.43
CA VAL A 102 -3.53 1.95 -0.03
C VAL A 102 -3.76 0.64 -0.77
N PRO A 103 -3.34 0.54 -2.04
CA PRO A 103 -3.34 -0.71 -2.77
C PRO A 103 -2.46 -1.73 -2.04
N ALA A 104 -2.95 -2.97 -1.95
CA ALA A 104 -2.23 -4.04 -1.29
C ALA A 104 -2.20 -5.32 -2.13
N ALA A 105 -1.12 -6.07 -1.98
CA ALA A 105 -0.98 -7.43 -2.50
C ALA A 105 -0.44 -8.35 -1.41
N ILE A 106 -0.89 -9.61 -1.42
CA ILE A 106 -0.47 -10.61 -0.45
C ILE A 106 0.28 -11.77 -1.09
N LEU A 107 1.02 -12.50 -0.26
CA LEU A 107 1.60 -13.79 -0.57
C LEU A 107 1.12 -14.85 0.43
N PHE A 108 1.26 -16.12 0.06
CA PHE A 108 0.97 -17.26 0.92
C PHE A 108 2.27 -17.68 1.63
N ASP A 109 2.30 -17.60 2.96
CA ASP A 109 3.37 -18.05 3.85
C ASP A 109 2.81 -18.84 5.04
#